data_AF-A0A0C3FKX9-F1
#
_entry.id   AF-A0A0C3FKX9-F1
#
_cell.length_a   1.000
_cell.length_b   1.000
_cell.length_c   1.000
_cell.angle_alpha   90.00
_cell.angle_beta   90.00
_cell.angle_gamma   90.00
#
_symmetry.space_group_name_H-M   'P 1'
#
loop_
_entity.id
_entity.type
_entity.pdbx_description
1 polymer ?
#
loop_
_entity_poly.entity_id
_entity_poly.type
_entity_poly.pdbx_seq_one_letter_code
_entity_poly.pdbx_strand_id
1 'polypeptide(L)'
;METLRLHTHEDPSGAVGLPTREASRTLEYALSDLAVRQAVKALNKSFHDVTLYGNRSMGFVNVWDPNVTSDGFTGFSQRRSFYLNIQNGTFAFSPPDACSPVDPTPHSCARGTDNNVGFYEFSSLPTLLKLMGGNDTFISRLDHYFEKGYFYAGNEPGFEAPWLYHYANRPDLRNDDSGAMAVLLVFHLLGLYPVPASKQLLIGPPFVCGYKLSNNLFDS
;
A
#
# COMPACT_ATOMS: atom_id res chain seq x y z
N MET A 1 18.14 23.28 -16.17
CA MET A 1 17.67 21.91 -16.49
C MET A 1 18.47 20.97 -15.61
N GLU A 2 17.94 20.66 -14.43
CA GLU A 2 18.61 19.76 -13.49
C GLU A 2 18.15 18.34 -13.82
N THR A 3 19.09 17.52 -14.27
CA THR A 3 18.87 16.13 -14.63
C THR A 3 18.41 15.37 -13.39
N LEU A 4 17.16 14.89 -13.39
CA LEU A 4 16.68 13.88 -12.43
C LEU A 4 17.62 12.68 -12.52
N ARG A 5 18.62 12.60 -11.63
CA ARG A 5 19.40 11.37 -11.45
C ARG A 5 18.45 10.33 -10.88
N LEU A 6 18.20 9.28 -11.66
CA LEU A 6 17.62 8.02 -11.17
C LEU A 6 18.43 7.57 -9.95
N HIS A 7 17.91 7.81 -8.75
CA HIS A 7 18.32 7.08 -7.56
C HIS A 7 17.34 5.92 -7.43
N THR A 8 17.55 4.86 -8.21
CA THR A 8 17.22 3.54 -7.69
C THR A 8 18.16 3.33 -6.52
N HIS A 9 17.63 3.09 -5.32
CA HIS A 9 18.45 2.91 -4.13
C HIS A 9 19.34 1.67 -4.31
N GLU A 10 20.59 1.90 -4.72
CA GLU A 10 21.67 0.96 -4.46
C GLU A 10 21.97 1.01 -2.97
N ASP A 11 21.91 -0.15 -2.30
CA ASP A 11 22.47 -0.32 -0.97
C ASP A 11 24.00 -0.26 -1.10
N PRO A 12 24.66 0.81 -0.60
CA PRO A 12 26.09 1.02 -0.82
C PRO A 12 26.99 0.02 -0.09
N SER A 13 26.44 -0.89 0.72
CA SER A 13 27.21 -1.72 1.65
C SER A 13 27.87 -2.96 1.03
N GLY A 14 27.60 -3.31 -0.22
CA GLY A 14 28.15 -4.54 -0.82
C GLY A 14 27.67 -5.84 -0.16
N ALA A 15 26.79 -5.76 0.84
CA ALA A 15 26.10 -6.88 1.46
C ALA A 15 24.76 -7.09 0.72
N VAL A 16 24.87 -7.58 -0.51
CA VAL A 16 23.80 -7.59 -1.52
C VAL A 16 22.49 -8.22 -1.02
N GLY A 17 21.50 -7.39 -0.72
CA GLY A 17 20.11 -7.80 -0.78
C GLY A 17 19.80 -8.30 -2.20
N LEU A 18 19.03 -9.38 -2.32
CA LEU A 18 18.73 -9.99 -3.61
C LEU A 18 18.14 -8.96 -4.60
N PRO A 19 18.57 -8.95 -5.88
CA PRO A 19 18.02 -8.08 -6.93
C PRO A 19 16.66 -8.64 -7.39
N THR A 20 15.73 -8.78 -6.45
CA THR A 20 14.38 -9.28 -6.65
C THR A 20 13.39 -8.30 -6.07
N ARG A 21 12.17 -8.28 -6.63
CA ARG A 21 11.04 -7.43 -6.18
C ARG A 21 11.30 -5.93 -6.31
N GLU A 22 12.00 -5.51 -7.36
CA GLU A 22 12.43 -4.12 -7.55
C GLU A 22 11.27 -3.12 -7.55
N ALA A 23 10.15 -3.46 -8.17
CA ALA A 23 8.96 -2.62 -8.15
C ALA A 23 8.44 -2.44 -6.72
N SER A 24 8.18 -3.54 -5.99
CA SER A 24 7.71 -3.51 -4.60
C SER A 24 8.65 -2.73 -3.68
N ARG A 25 9.95 -3.04 -3.74
CA ARG A 25 10.98 -2.36 -2.93
C ARG A 25 11.03 -0.87 -3.21
N THR A 26 10.86 -0.46 -4.48
CA THR A 26 10.88 0.96 -4.84
C THR A 26 9.70 1.69 -4.20
N LEU A 27 8.52 1.06 -4.14
CA LEU A 27 7.32 1.64 -3.50
C LEU A 27 7.48 1.67 -1.97
N GLU A 28 8.00 0.61 -1.36
CA GLU A 28 8.31 0.56 0.09
C GLU A 28 9.34 1.62 0.51
N TYR A 29 10.39 1.83 -0.30
CA TYR A 29 11.39 2.86 -0.05
C TYR A 29 10.82 4.26 -0.24
N ALA A 30 9.97 4.47 -1.25
CA ALA A 30 9.28 5.74 -1.44
C ALA A 30 8.39 6.10 -0.23
N LEU A 31 7.66 5.12 0.32
CA LEU A 31 6.88 5.29 1.55
C LEU A 31 7.78 5.56 2.76
N SER A 32 8.90 4.83 2.88
CA SER A 32 9.89 5.04 3.94
C SER A 32 10.48 6.46 3.90
N ASP A 33 10.83 6.95 2.72
CA ASP A 33 11.34 8.32 2.54
C ASP A 33 10.28 9.39 2.81
N LEU A 34 9.01 9.10 2.52
CA LEU A 34 7.90 9.96 2.96
C LEU A 34 7.84 10.05 4.49
N ALA A 35 7.97 8.92 5.19
CA ALA A 35 7.97 8.89 6.65
C ALA A 35 9.16 9.67 7.23
N VAL A 36 10.36 9.51 6.67
CA VAL A 36 11.55 10.28 7.06
C VAL A 36 11.33 11.77 6.82
N ARG A 37 10.72 12.17 5.70
CA ARG A 37 10.37 13.58 5.46
C ARG A 37 9.46 14.14 6.55
N GLN A 38 8.48 13.38 7.04
CA GLN A 38 7.61 13.84 8.14
C GLN A 38 8.41 14.01 9.43
N ALA A 39 9.32 13.08 9.75
CA ALA A 39 10.20 13.20 10.92
C ALA A 39 11.12 14.43 10.82
N VAL A 40 11.73 14.68 9.66
CA VAL A 40 12.57 15.85 9.39
C VAL A 40 11.80 17.15 9.63
N LYS A 41 10.54 17.24 9.17
CA LYS A 41 9.66 18.38 9.44
C LYS A 41 9.36 18.54 10.93
N ALA A 42 8.98 17.46 11.61
CA ALA A 42 8.63 17.49 13.03
C ALA A 42 9.80 17.90 13.93
N LEU A 43 11.03 17.55 13.52
CA LEU A 43 12.27 17.88 14.23
C LEU A 43 12.87 19.24 13.82
N ASN A 44 12.16 20.07 13.04
CA ASN A 44 12.63 21.36 12.53
C ASN A 44 14.03 21.28 11.88
N LYS A 45 14.29 20.22 11.12
CA LYS A 45 15.54 20.06 10.36
C LYS A 45 15.57 20.95 9.12
N SER A 46 16.70 20.95 8.41
CA SER A 46 16.96 21.88 7.31
C SER A 46 15.95 21.72 6.16
N PHE A 47 15.69 22.82 5.45
CA PHE A 47 14.86 22.79 4.23
C PHE A 47 15.46 21.87 3.15
N HIS A 48 16.78 21.75 3.12
CA HIS A 48 17.50 20.81 2.27
C HIS A 48 17.05 19.37 2.52
N ASP A 49 16.99 18.93 3.78
CA ASP A 49 16.59 17.56 4.12
C ASP A 49 15.11 17.30 3.80
N VAL A 50 14.23 18.29 4.06
CA VAL A 50 12.81 18.18 3.70
C VAL A 50 12.62 17.99 2.19
N THR A 51 13.44 18.70 1.39
CA THR A 51 13.42 18.62 -0.06
C THR A 51 14.01 17.30 -0.55
N LEU A 52 15.14 16.87 0.02
CA LEU A 52 15.80 15.61 -0.31
C LEU A 52 14.86 14.41 -0.15
N TYR A 53 14.27 14.24 1.05
CA TYR A 53 13.36 13.14 1.31
C TYR A 53 12.00 13.32 0.61
N GLY A 54 11.59 14.57 0.36
CA GLY A 54 10.45 14.85 -0.53
C GLY A 54 10.66 14.34 -1.95
N ASN A 55 11.81 14.59 -2.54
CA ASN A 55 12.13 14.12 -3.88
C ASN A 55 12.31 12.60 -3.92
N ARG A 56 12.97 12.00 -2.92
CA ARG A 56 13.13 10.55 -2.84
C ARG A 56 11.81 9.80 -2.64
N SER A 57 10.86 10.39 -1.89
CA SER A 57 9.52 9.83 -1.74
C SER A 57 8.73 9.76 -3.05
N MET A 58 9.20 10.42 -4.11
CA MET A 58 8.63 10.34 -5.46
C MET A 58 9.27 9.24 -6.32
N GLY A 59 10.18 8.44 -5.77
CA GLY A 59 10.93 7.40 -6.49
C GLY A 59 10.05 6.33 -7.15
N PHE A 60 8.84 6.10 -6.64
CA PHE A 60 7.87 5.16 -7.22
C PHE A 60 7.46 5.53 -8.67
N VAL A 61 7.54 6.82 -9.05
CA VAL A 61 7.27 7.26 -10.44
C VAL A 61 8.24 6.59 -11.41
N ASN A 62 9.46 6.25 -10.96
CA ASN A 62 10.42 5.57 -11.81
C ASN A 62 9.93 4.18 -12.19
N VAL A 63 9.21 3.45 -11.34
CA VAL A 63 8.72 2.11 -11.69
C VAL A 63 7.32 2.13 -12.33
N TRP A 64 6.73 3.29 -12.57
CA TRP A 64 5.42 3.40 -13.22
C TRP A 64 5.53 3.38 -14.76
N ASP A 65 5.06 2.30 -15.40
CA ASP A 65 4.93 2.23 -16.85
C ASP A 65 3.50 2.59 -17.29
N PRO A 66 3.28 3.75 -17.94
CA PRO A 66 1.95 4.19 -18.37
C PRO A 66 1.35 3.34 -19.51
N ASN A 67 2.15 2.51 -20.19
CA ASN A 67 1.73 1.79 -21.40
C ASN A 67 1.22 0.37 -21.12
N VAL A 68 1.54 -0.19 -19.94
CA VAL A 68 1.03 -1.51 -19.56
C VAL A 68 -0.47 -1.42 -19.38
N THR A 69 -1.20 -2.37 -19.99
CA THR A 69 -2.65 -2.47 -19.90
C THR A 69 -3.01 -3.82 -19.30
N SER A 70 -3.92 -3.81 -18.31
CA SER A 70 -4.49 -5.02 -17.72
C SER A 70 -5.89 -4.70 -17.21
N ASP A 71 -6.82 -5.64 -17.39
CA ASP A 71 -8.22 -5.52 -16.99
C ASP A 71 -8.92 -4.22 -17.43
N GLY A 72 -8.58 -3.73 -18.62
CA GLY A 72 -9.16 -2.50 -19.18
C GLY A 72 -8.59 -1.20 -18.62
N PHE A 73 -7.61 -1.26 -17.70
CA PHE A 73 -6.90 -0.10 -17.17
C PHE A 73 -5.50 0.01 -17.77
N THR A 74 -4.98 1.22 -17.86
CA THR A 74 -3.60 1.51 -18.29
C THR A 74 -2.76 2.06 -17.15
N GLY A 75 -1.46 1.86 -17.23
CA GLY A 75 -0.50 2.32 -16.25
C GLY A 75 -0.37 1.36 -15.07
N PHE A 76 0.77 0.70 -14.96
CA PHE A 76 1.08 -0.21 -13.85
C PHE A 76 2.53 -0.09 -13.43
N SER A 77 2.80 -0.41 -12.17
CA SER A 77 4.18 -0.56 -11.70
C SER A 77 4.85 -1.74 -12.40
N GLN A 78 6.05 -1.54 -12.89
CA GLN A 78 6.86 -2.51 -13.62
C GLN A 78 8.30 -2.45 -13.10
N ARG A 79 8.97 -3.60 -13.11
CA ARG A 79 10.40 -3.67 -12.80
C ARG A 79 11.22 -2.93 -13.87
N ARG A 80 12.38 -2.41 -13.49
CA ARG A 80 13.29 -1.77 -14.45
C ARG A 80 14.47 -2.68 -14.71
N SER A 81 14.80 -2.84 -15.98
CA SER A 81 15.86 -3.72 -16.49
C SER A 81 17.29 -3.35 -16.07
N PHE A 82 17.51 -2.46 -15.09
CA PHE A 82 18.84 -2.09 -14.63
C PHE A 82 19.67 -3.32 -14.19
N TYR A 83 19.00 -4.41 -13.79
CA TYR A 83 19.61 -5.68 -13.38
C TYR A 83 19.55 -6.81 -14.43
N LEU A 84 19.02 -6.55 -15.64
CA LEU A 84 18.72 -7.60 -16.63
C LEU A 84 19.59 -7.56 -17.92
N ASN A 85 20.63 -6.73 -18.00
CA ASN A 85 21.48 -6.59 -19.20
C ASN A 85 20.70 -6.24 -20.50
N ILE A 86 19.45 -5.79 -20.39
CA ILE A 86 18.69 -5.18 -21.48
C ILE A 86 18.75 -3.68 -21.22
N GLN A 87 19.13 -2.91 -22.25
CA GLN A 87 19.42 -1.46 -22.24
C GLN A 87 19.00 -0.72 -20.96
N ASN A 88 19.99 -0.20 -20.24
CA ASN A 88 19.83 0.52 -18.96
C ASN A 88 18.56 1.37 -18.93
N GLY A 89 17.66 1.02 -18.01
CA GLY A 89 16.46 1.80 -17.72
C GLY A 89 15.21 1.45 -18.54
N THR A 90 15.22 0.42 -19.38
CA THR A 90 13.98 -0.08 -20.01
C THR A 90 13.07 -0.80 -19.00
N PHE A 91 11.75 -0.73 -19.19
CA PHE A 91 10.82 -1.53 -18.38
C PHE A 91 10.94 -3.00 -18.76
N ALA A 92 11.00 -3.87 -17.76
CA ALA A 92 10.89 -5.30 -17.96
C ALA A 92 9.49 -5.72 -17.52
N PHE A 93 8.75 -6.33 -18.45
CA PHE A 93 7.36 -6.68 -18.21
C PHE A 93 7.22 -7.68 -17.05
N SER A 94 6.23 -7.43 -16.20
CA SER A 94 5.68 -8.31 -15.19
C SER A 94 4.16 -8.25 -15.27
N PRO A 95 3.44 -9.39 -15.32
CA PRO A 95 1.98 -9.39 -15.36
C PRO A 95 1.41 -8.63 -14.15
N PRO A 96 0.50 -7.66 -14.34
CA PRO A 96 -0.04 -6.89 -13.23
C PRO A 96 -0.83 -7.69 -12.21
N ASP A 97 -1.24 -8.92 -12.51
CA ASP A 97 -1.95 -9.87 -11.67
C ASP A 97 -1.02 -10.90 -10.98
N ALA A 98 0.27 -10.89 -11.30
CA ALA A 98 1.22 -11.85 -10.75
C ALA A 98 1.35 -11.70 -9.23
N CYS A 99 1.28 -12.81 -8.48
CA CYS A 99 1.23 -12.86 -7.02
C CYS A 99 -0.03 -12.32 -6.37
N SER A 100 -1.12 -12.25 -7.14
CA SER A 100 -2.47 -12.04 -6.63
C SER A 100 -3.21 -13.35 -6.36
N PRO A 101 -4.34 -13.32 -5.63
CA PRO A 101 -5.22 -14.48 -5.48
C PRO A 101 -5.83 -14.99 -6.79
N VAL A 102 -5.84 -14.16 -7.85
CA VAL A 102 -6.39 -14.49 -9.16
C VAL A 102 -5.31 -14.77 -10.21
N ASP A 103 -4.05 -14.80 -9.78
CA ASP A 103 -2.92 -15.14 -10.64
C ASP A 103 -3.13 -16.54 -11.25
N PRO A 104 -3.21 -16.66 -12.58
CA PRO A 104 -3.41 -17.96 -13.23
C PRO A 104 -2.15 -18.84 -13.18
N THR A 105 -1.01 -18.27 -12.78
CA THR A 105 0.31 -18.88 -12.87
C THR A 105 1.04 -18.86 -11.53
N PRO A 106 1.60 -19.99 -11.06
CA PRO A 106 2.38 -19.98 -9.83
C PRO A 106 3.67 -19.16 -9.99
N HIS A 107 3.87 -18.17 -9.11
CA HIS A 107 5.09 -17.38 -9.02
C HIS A 107 5.74 -17.53 -7.64
N SER A 108 7.06 -17.39 -7.55
CA SER A 108 7.73 -17.22 -6.27
C SER A 108 7.49 -15.80 -5.77
N CYS A 109 6.38 -15.62 -5.07
CA CYS A 109 5.93 -14.33 -4.55
C CYS A 109 6.62 -13.92 -3.25
N ALA A 110 7.34 -14.86 -2.64
CA ALA A 110 8.05 -14.66 -1.38
C ALA A 110 9.40 -13.94 -1.60
N ARG A 111 10.06 -13.63 -0.48
CA ARG A 111 11.46 -13.16 -0.49
C ARG A 111 12.37 -14.32 -0.88
N GLY A 112 12.65 -14.44 -2.18
CA GLY A 112 13.53 -15.45 -2.76
C GLY A 112 14.41 -14.89 -3.88
N THR A 113 15.39 -15.69 -4.33
CA THR A 113 16.24 -15.41 -5.50
C THR A 113 15.50 -15.60 -6.82
N ASP A 114 14.39 -16.32 -6.78
CA ASP A 114 13.54 -16.71 -7.90
C ASP A 114 12.33 -15.78 -8.09
N ASN A 115 12.13 -14.80 -7.21
CA ASN A 115 11.09 -13.80 -7.37
C ASN A 115 11.47 -12.79 -8.47
N ASN A 116 10.92 -13.03 -9.65
CA ASN A 116 11.13 -12.20 -10.84
C ASN A 116 9.92 -11.30 -11.15
N VAL A 117 8.90 -11.30 -10.31
CA VAL A 117 7.67 -10.53 -10.53
C VAL A 117 7.75 -9.17 -9.86
N GLY A 118 7.05 -8.21 -10.46
CA GLY A 118 6.96 -6.84 -9.98
C GLY A 118 5.55 -6.57 -9.53
N PHE A 119 5.35 -6.53 -8.22
CA PHE A 119 4.31 -5.78 -7.52
C PHE A 119 2.86 -5.90 -8.05
N TYR A 120 2.08 -6.69 -7.34
CA TYR A 120 0.62 -6.71 -7.44
C TYR A 120 -0.08 -5.79 -6.39
N GLU A 121 0.71 -5.11 -5.56
CA GLU A 121 0.17 -4.38 -4.43
C GLU A 121 -0.40 -3.01 -4.86
N PHE A 122 -1.39 -2.53 -4.13
CA PHE A 122 -2.01 -1.25 -4.38
C PHE A 122 -1.46 -0.26 -3.34
N SER A 123 -0.23 0.24 -3.53
CA SER A 123 0.30 1.25 -2.58
C SER A 123 -0.34 2.61 -2.82
N SER A 124 -0.67 3.31 -1.75
CA SER A 124 -1.22 4.66 -1.84
C SER A 124 -0.13 5.72 -1.71
N LEU A 125 -0.01 6.54 -2.76
CA LEU A 125 0.45 7.91 -2.60
C LEU A 125 -0.55 8.80 -3.35
N PRO A 126 -0.93 9.97 -2.85
CA PRO A 126 -1.85 10.87 -3.56
C PRO A 126 -1.44 11.18 -5.01
N THR A 127 -0.14 11.07 -5.32
CA THR A 127 0.38 11.18 -6.68
C THR A 127 0.01 9.99 -7.57
N LEU A 128 -0.07 8.76 -7.03
CA LEU A 128 -0.50 7.57 -7.78
C LEU A 128 -1.92 7.76 -8.33
N LEU A 129 -2.82 8.41 -7.61
CA LEU A 129 -4.14 8.77 -8.12
C LEU A 129 -4.07 9.58 -9.42
N LYS A 130 -3.13 10.56 -9.48
CA LYS A 130 -2.92 11.36 -10.70
C LYS A 130 -2.34 10.51 -11.84
N LEU A 131 -1.40 9.62 -11.51
CA LEU A 131 -0.82 8.69 -12.50
C LEU A 131 -1.85 7.71 -13.05
N MET A 132 -2.82 7.30 -12.24
CA MET A 132 -3.89 6.38 -12.61
C MET A 132 -5.01 7.02 -13.44
N GLY A 133 -4.93 8.32 -13.75
CA GLY A 133 -5.92 9.02 -14.58
C GLY A 133 -7.02 9.75 -13.83
N GLY A 134 -6.84 10.03 -12.52
CA GLY A 134 -7.76 10.83 -11.72
C GLY A 134 -8.72 10.01 -10.86
N ASN A 135 -9.62 10.70 -10.13
CA ASN A 135 -10.47 10.10 -9.10
C ASN A 135 -11.38 8.99 -9.66
N ASP A 136 -12.08 9.25 -10.77
CA ASP A 136 -13.08 8.31 -11.30
C ASP A 136 -12.43 7.00 -11.77
N THR A 137 -11.29 7.10 -12.47
CA THR A 137 -10.51 5.93 -12.87
C THR A 137 -9.92 5.22 -11.67
N PHE A 138 -9.44 5.96 -10.66
CA PHE A 138 -8.92 5.37 -9.43
C PHE A 138 -9.99 4.56 -8.67
N ILE A 139 -11.20 5.13 -8.53
CA ILE A 139 -12.35 4.44 -7.91
C ILE A 139 -12.69 3.18 -8.70
N SER A 140 -12.82 3.29 -10.03
CA SER A 140 -13.15 2.14 -10.89
C SER A 140 -12.10 1.02 -10.79
N ARG A 141 -10.81 1.37 -10.69
CA ARG A 141 -9.73 0.39 -10.47
C ARG A 141 -9.84 -0.30 -9.12
N LEU A 142 -10.23 0.44 -8.10
CA LEU A 142 -10.37 -0.07 -6.74
C LEU A 142 -11.62 -0.94 -6.58
N ASP A 143 -12.75 -0.53 -7.16
CA ASP A 143 -13.96 -1.35 -7.24
C ASP A 143 -13.64 -2.68 -7.95
N HIS A 144 -12.98 -2.62 -9.11
CA HIS A 144 -12.53 -3.81 -9.84
C HIS A 144 -11.56 -4.68 -9.03
N TYR A 145 -10.67 -4.07 -8.24
CA TYR A 145 -9.78 -4.78 -7.32
C TYR A 145 -10.54 -5.59 -6.25
N PHE A 146 -11.69 -5.12 -5.78
CA PHE A 146 -12.51 -5.92 -4.86
C PHE A 146 -13.37 -6.94 -5.62
N GLU A 147 -14.05 -6.54 -6.69
CA GLU A 147 -14.97 -7.37 -7.46
C GLU A 147 -14.29 -8.58 -8.10
N LYS A 148 -13.06 -8.40 -8.60
CA LYS A 148 -12.34 -9.47 -9.30
C LYS A 148 -11.77 -10.53 -8.36
N GLY A 149 -11.77 -10.30 -7.04
CA GLY A 149 -11.18 -11.23 -6.05
C GLY A 149 -9.68 -11.02 -5.82
N TYR A 150 -9.21 -9.84 -6.18
CA TYR A 150 -7.83 -9.39 -6.10
C TYR A 150 -7.42 -9.11 -4.63
N PHE A 151 -8.34 -8.56 -3.83
CA PHE A 151 -8.13 -8.34 -2.39
C PHE A 151 -7.90 -9.63 -1.59
N TYR A 152 -6.84 -9.66 -0.79
CA TYR A 152 -6.56 -10.73 0.16
C TYR A 152 -6.17 -10.18 1.53
N ALA A 153 -7.06 -10.34 2.50
CA ALA A 153 -6.87 -9.87 3.88
C ALA A 153 -5.80 -10.66 4.67
N GLY A 154 -5.30 -11.78 4.13
CA GLY A 154 -4.28 -12.61 4.79
C GLY A 154 -2.83 -12.21 4.47
N ASN A 155 -2.61 -11.12 3.72
CA ASN A 155 -1.29 -10.63 3.34
C ASN A 155 -1.23 -9.11 3.53
N GLU A 156 -0.10 -8.63 4.05
CA GLU A 156 0.11 -7.24 4.45
C GLU A 156 -0.22 -6.18 3.38
N PRO A 157 0.07 -6.41 2.08
CA PRO A 157 -0.20 -5.39 1.06
C PRO A 157 -1.68 -5.12 0.81
N GLY A 158 -2.56 -6.06 1.18
CA GLY A 158 -4.00 -5.88 1.07
C GLY A 158 -4.56 -4.93 2.14
N PHE A 159 -3.85 -4.70 3.26
CA PHE A 159 -4.39 -4.00 4.42
C PHE A 159 -4.75 -2.53 4.12
N GLU A 160 -4.01 -1.89 3.21
CA GLU A 160 -4.26 -0.51 2.82
C GLU A 160 -5.40 -0.38 1.81
N ALA A 161 -5.76 -1.43 1.07
CA ALA A 161 -6.67 -1.34 -0.08
C ALA A 161 -8.05 -0.72 0.25
N PRO A 162 -8.74 -1.09 1.35
CA PRO A 162 -9.99 -0.41 1.73
C PRO A 162 -9.76 1.06 2.07
N TRP A 163 -8.54 1.41 2.51
CA TRP A 163 -8.17 2.77 2.87
C TRP A 163 -7.89 3.73 1.71
N LEU A 164 -7.97 3.24 0.49
CA LEU A 164 -7.65 4.03 -0.68
C LEU A 164 -8.77 4.98 -1.11
N TYR A 165 -10.04 4.64 -0.85
CA TYR A 165 -11.16 5.51 -1.23
C TYR A 165 -11.14 6.91 -0.58
N HIS A 166 -10.38 7.12 0.51
CA HIS A 166 -10.25 8.44 1.16
C HIS A 166 -9.51 9.41 0.24
N TYR A 167 -8.50 8.91 -0.48
CA TYR A 167 -7.71 9.75 -1.40
C TYR A 167 -8.52 10.20 -2.61
N ALA A 168 -9.56 9.47 -2.99
CA ALA A 168 -10.51 9.85 -4.02
C ALA A 168 -11.75 10.59 -3.49
N ASN A 169 -11.74 11.01 -2.21
CA ASN A 169 -12.85 11.69 -1.53
C ASN A 169 -14.17 10.89 -1.55
N ARG A 170 -14.07 9.56 -1.44
CA ARG A 170 -15.21 8.62 -1.36
C ARG A 170 -15.15 7.71 -0.13
N PRO A 171 -15.03 8.26 1.09
CA PRO A 171 -15.04 7.44 2.31
C PRO A 171 -16.26 6.51 2.43
N ASP A 172 -17.37 6.86 1.78
CA ASP A 172 -18.62 6.09 1.70
C ASP A 172 -18.51 4.75 0.96
N LEU A 173 -17.53 4.60 0.06
CA LEU A 173 -17.28 3.34 -0.67
C LEU A 173 -16.49 2.30 0.13
N ARG A 174 -16.11 2.64 1.36
CA ARG A 174 -15.49 1.68 2.28
C ARG A 174 -16.55 0.82 2.90
N ASN A 175 -16.40 -0.48 2.80
CA ASN A 175 -17.24 -1.40 3.53
C ASN A 175 -16.65 -1.78 4.90
N ASP A 176 -16.46 -0.77 5.78
CA ASP A 176 -16.34 -0.98 7.22
C ASP A 176 -17.73 -0.91 7.90
N ASP A 177 -18.81 -0.90 7.10
CA ASP A 177 -20.18 -0.67 7.54
C ASP A 177 -20.28 0.58 8.44
N SER A 178 -19.64 1.68 8.03
CA SER A 178 -19.53 2.92 8.82
C SER A 178 -18.94 2.71 10.23
N GLY A 179 -17.93 1.84 10.35
CA GLY A 179 -17.28 1.52 11.61
C GLY A 179 -17.90 0.34 12.36
N ALA A 180 -18.93 -0.32 11.83
CA ALA A 180 -19.53 -1.46 12.50
C ALA A 180 -18.55 -2.64 12.64
N MET A 181 -17.70 -2.87 11.63
CA MET A 181 -16.69 -3.94 11.71
C MET A 181 -15.55 -3.58 12.67
N ALA A 182 -15.08 -2.32 12.65
CA ALA A 182 -14.14 -1.82 13.66
C ALA A 182 -14.70 -1.92 15.10
N VAL A 183 -15.97 -1.56 15.29
CA VAL A 183 -16.66 -1.68 16.59
C VAL A 183 -16.79 -3.14 17.00
N LEU A 184 -17.21 -4.02 16.09
CA LEU A 184 -17.31 -5.45 16.35
C LEU A 184 -15.97 -6.04 16.79
N LEU A 185 -14.87 -5.68 16.12
CA LEU A 185 -13.51 -6.09 16.48
C LEU A 185 -13.14 -5.59 17.88
N VAL A 186 -13.35 -4.31 18.18
CA VAL A 186 -13.05 -3.74 19.51
C VAL A 186 -13.80 -4.50 20.59
N PHE A 187 -15.10 -4.76 20.42
CA PHE A 187 -15.89 -5.52 21.39
C PHE A 187 -15.32 -6.93 21.63
N HIS A 188 -14.93 -7.65 20.58
CA HIS A 188 -14.32 -8.98 20.72
C HIS A 188 -12.95 -8.95 21.39
N LEU A 189 -12.11 -7.95 21.10
CA LEU A 189 -10.82 -7.78 21.79
C LEU A 189 -10.98 -7.57 23.29
N LEU A 190 -12.04 -6.86 23.69
CA LEU A 190 -12.41 -6.63 25.09
C LEU A 190 -13.12 -7.83 25.74
N GLY A 191 -13.45 -8.88 24.97
CA GLY A 191 -14.19 -10.05 25.43
C GLY A 191 -15.68 -9.78 25.64
N LEU A 192 -16.27 -8.86 24.88
CA LEU A 192 -17.65 -8.39 25.02
C LEU A 192 -18.40 -8.52 23.70
N TYR A 193 -19.71 -8.73 23.73
CA TYR A 193 -20.56 -8.67 22.52
C TYR A 193 -21.94 -8.05 22.84
N PRO A 194 -22.28 -6.89 22.26
CA PRO A 194 -23.56 -6.24 22.51
C PRO A 194 -24.66 -6.91 21.69
N VAL A 195 -25.66 -7.45 22.36
CA VAL A 195 -26.82 -8.07 21.69
C VAL A 195 -27.74 -6.95 21.20
N PRO A 196 -27.93 -6.78 19.87
CA PRO A 196 -28.72 -5.68 19.32
C PRO A 196 -30.13 -5.62 19.91
N ALA A 197 -30.65 -4.40 20.09
CA ALA A 197 -31.98 -4.13 20.66
C ALA A 197 -32.22 -4.69 22.09
N SER A 198 -31.14 -4.97 22.83
CA SER A 198 -31.22 -5.43 24.21
C SER A 198 -30.28 -4.65 25.13
N LYS A 199 -30.43 -4.85 26.45
CA LYS A 199 -29.49 -4.37 27.46
C LYS A 199 -28.42 -5.40 27.83
N GLN A 200 -28.31 -6.47 27.03
CA GLN A 200 -27.42 -7.59 27.31
C GLN A 200 -26.07 -7.41 26.61
N LEU A 201 -25.04 -7.77 27.33
CA LEU A 201 -23.68 -7.87 26.84
C LEU A 201 -23.18 -9.27 27.13
N LEU A 202 -22.90 -10.05 26.10
CA LEU A 202 -22.32 -11.38 26.26
C LEU A 202 -20.84 -11.24 26.60
N ILE A 203 -20.34 -12.13 27.45
CA ILE A 203 -18.94 -12.16 27.88
C ILE A 203 -18.26 -13.32 27.16
N GLY A 204 -17.17 -13.00 26.46
CA GLY A 204 -16.26 -13.95 25.84
C GLY A 204 -14.85 -13.83 26.44
N PRO A 205 -13.91 -14.67 25.97
CA PRO A 205 -12.51 -14.56 26.36
C PRO A 205 -11.91 -13.26 25.79
N PRO A 206 -11.34 -12.37 26.62
CA PRO A 206 -10.67 -11.17 26.14
C PRO A 206 -9.30 -11.50 25.53
N PHE A 207 -8.85 -10.67 24.59
CA PHE A 207 -7.52 -10.77 23.98
C PHE A 207 -6.48 -9.84 24.63
N VAL A 208 -6.91 -8.98 25.56
CA VAL A 208 -6.07 -8.02 26.28
C VAL A 208 -6.05 -8.30 27.78
N CYS A 209 -4.92 -8.01 28.45
CA CYS A 209 -4.75 -8.26 29.88
C CYS A 209 -5.55 -7.32 30.80
N GLY A 210 -6.08 -6.21 30.25
CA GLY A 210 -6.89 -5.25 30.98
C GLY A 210 -7.16 -3.99 30.16
N TYR A 211 -8.24 -3.28 30.47
CA TYR A 211 -8.64 -2.04 29.79
C TYR A 211 -9.46 -1.14 30.72
N LYS A 212 -9.51 0.15 30.40
CA LYS A 212 -10.38 1.15 31.06
C LYS A 212 -11.24 1.82 29.98
N LEU A 213 -12.56 1.73 30.12
CA LEU A 213 -13.52 2.44 29.28
C LEU A 213 -13.97 3.71 30.00
N SER A 214 -13.87 4.87 29.36
CA SER A 214 -14.44 6.13 29.83
C SER A 214 -15.66 6.47 28.98
N ASN A 215 -16.78 6.75 29.64
CA ASN A 215 -17.98 7.23 28.97
C ASN A 215 -18.34 8.63 29.47
N ASN A 216 -17.90 9.62 28.72
CA ASN A 216 -18.03 11.03 29.08
C ASN A 216 -19.49 11.52 29.10
N LEU A 217 -20.47 10.71 28.64
CA LEU A 217 -21.90 11.03 28.76
C LEU A 217 -22.46 10.87 30.17
N PHE A 218 -21.77 10.15 31.05
CA PHE A 218 -22.19 9.93 32.44
C PHE A 218 -21.31 10.65 33.47
N ASP A 219 -20.32 11.42 33.00
CA ASP A 219 -19.39 12.18 33.85
C ASP A 219 -19.88 13.63 34.11
N SER A 220 -21.20 13.87 34.01
CA SER A 220 -21.87 15.14 34.36
C SER A 220 -22.65 15.02 35.66
#